data_AF-A0A7S1F366-F1
#
_entry.id   AF-A0A7S1F366-F1
#
_cell.length_a   1.000
_cell.length_b   1.000
_cell.length_c   1.000
_cell.angle_alpha   90.00
_cell.angle_beta   90.00
_cell.angle_gamma   90.00
#
_symmetry.space_group_name_H-M   'P 1'
#
loop_
_entity.id
_entity.type
_entity.pdbx_description
1 polymer ?
#
loop_
_entity_poly.entity_id
_entity_poly.type
_entity_poly.pdbx_seq_one_letter_code
_entity_poly.pdbx_strand_id
1 'polypeptide(L)'
;KAARVLLTLDAKDPKRIFEGAALLRRMNRYGLLGEEELELDFVLQLTTQKLLERRLQTKVYKQGLAKSIHHARVLIKQRHIRVGSQVVDVAGFGVRTSSEKHIDFAVN
;
A
#
# COMPACT_ATOMS: atom_id res chain seq x y z
N LYS A 1 14.05 -5.88 7.40
CA LYS A 1 14.91 -5.97 8.62
C LYS A 1 14.13 -6.42 9.84
N ALA A 2 13.03 -5.74 10.22
CA ALA A 2 12.22 -6.09 11.40
C ALA A 2 11.73 -7.55 11.43
N ALA A 3 11.11 -8.05 10.34
CA ALA A 3 10.63 -9.43 10.27
C ALA A 3 11.71 -10.49 10.59
N ARG A 4 12.95 -10.29 10.14
CA ARG A 4 14.07 -11.19 10.41
C ARG A 4 14.41 -11.27 11.90
N VAL A 5 14.36 -10.15 12.61
CA VAL A 5 14.61 -10.09 14.07
C VAL A 5 13.46 -10.74 14.85
N LEU A 6 12.22 -10.60 14.37
CA LEU A 6 11.07 -11.22 15.02
C LEU A 6 11.06 -12.74 14.83
N LEU A 7 11.52 -13.23 13.68
CA LEU A 7 11.61 -14.66 13.39
C LEU A 7 12.72 -15.38 14.18
N THR A 8 13.74 -14.65 14.67
CA THR A 8 14.75 -15.24 15.56
C THR A 8 14.28 -15.43 17.00
N LEU A 9 13.19 -14.78 17.41
CA LEU A 9 12.59 -14.94 18.74
C LEU A 9 11.64 -16.15 18.76
N ASP A 10 11.40 -16.71 19.95
CA ASP A 10 10.43 -17.80 20.10
C ASP A 10 9.01 -17.37 19.69
N ALA A 11 8.21 -18.32 19.20
CA ALA A 11 6.84 -18.06 18.73
C ALA A 11 5.94 -17.48 19.82
N LYS A 12 6.18 -17.83 21.10
CA LYS A 12 5.40 -17.34 22.25
C LYS A 12 5.96 -16.09 22.89
N ASP A 13 7.07 -15.55 22.37
CA ASP A 13 7.67 -14.34 22.90
C ASP A 13 6.69 -13.14 22.75
N PRO A 14 6.43 -12.39 23.84
CA PRO A 14 5.44 -11.31 23.82
C PRO A 14 5.79 -10.21 22.82
N LYS A 15 7.08 -9.95 22.59
CA LYS A 15 7.53 -8.97 21.59
C LYS A 15 7.25 -9.45 20.18
N ARG A 16 7.49 -10.74 19.89
CA ARG A 16 7.17 -11.34 18.58
C ARG A 16 5.68 -11.27 18.29
N ILE A 17 4.84 -11.61 19.27
CA ILE A 17 3.38 -11.58 19.10
C ILE A 17 2.90 -10.15 18.83
N PHE A 18 3.35 -9.18 19.63
CA PHE A 18 2.89 -7.80 19.51
C PHE A 18 3.41 -7.10 18.25
N GLU A 19 4.73 -7.06 18.06
CA GLU A 19 5.35 -6.39 16.91
C GLU A 19 5.04 -7.13 15.60
N GLY A 20 4.98 -8.47 15.64
CA GLY A 20 4.63 -9.29 14.49
C GLY A 20 3.20 -9.03 14.02
N ALA A 21 2.23 -9.06 14.94
CA ALA A 21 0.84 -8.74 14.61
C ALA A 21 0.69 -7.30 14.09
N ALA A 22 1.39 -6.34 14.67
CA ALA A 22 1.37 -4.95 14.21
C ALA A 22 1.94 -4.79 12.79
N LEU A 23 3.02 -5.52 12.48
CA LEU A 23 3.62 -5.53 11.15
C LEU A 23 2.67 -6.14 10.10
N LEU A 24 2.11 -7.32 10.40
CA LEU A 24 1.17 -8.01 9.51
C LEU A 24 -0.08 -7.16 9.24
N ARG A 25 -0.67 -6.56 10.28
CA ARG A 25 -1.80 -5.62 10.14
C ARG A 25 -1.48 -4.44 9.23
N ARG A 26 -0.25 -3.89 9.31
CA ARG A 26 0.17 -2.80 8.44
C ARG A 26 0.29 -3.27 6.98
N MET A 27 0.92 -4.42 6.75
CA MET A 27 1.10 -4.96 5.40
C MET A 27 -0.25 -5.28 4.74
N ASN A 28 -1.19 -5.88 5.49
CA ASN A 28 -2.55 -6.15 5.02
C ASN A 28 -3.31 -4.86 4.69
N ARG A 29 -3.21 -3.84 5.55
CA ARG A 29 -3.88 -2.53 5.33
C ARG A 29 -3.47 -1.85 4.02
N TYR A 30 -2.21 -2.03 3.60
CA TYR A 30 -1.72 -1.54 2.32
C TYR A 30 -1.92 -2.53 1.17
N GLY A 31 -2.50 -3.71 1.42
CA GLY A 31 -2.75 -4.73 0.41
C GLY A 31 -1.47 -5.31 -0.19
N LEU A 32 -0.41 -5.43 0.62
CA LEU A 32 0.87 -6.02 0.21
C LEU A 32 0.90 -7.54 0.40
N LEU A 33 0.10 -8.05 1.32
CA LEU A 33 -0.11 -9.47 1.59
C LEU A 33 -1.59 -9.78 1.38
N GLY A 34 -1.88 -10.97 0.82
CA GLY A 34 -3.23 -11.52 0.79
C GLY A 34 -3.69 -12.00 2.18
N GLU A 35 -4.97 -12.33 2.31
CA GLU A 35 -5.54 -12.88 3.57
C GLU A 35 -4.95 -14.25 3.92
N GLU A 36 -4.55 -15.03 2.91
CA GLU A 36 -3.91 -16.34 3.06
C GLU A 36 -2.40 -16.25 3.34
N GLU A 37 -1.77 -15.10 3.09
CA GLU A 37 -0.32 -14.86 3.23
C GLU A 37 0.02 -14.12 4.56
N LEU A 38 -0.85 -14.19 5.57
CA LEU A 38 -0.71 -13.44 6.83
C LEU A 38 0.32 -14.03 7.81
N GLU A 39 1.50 -14.39 7.31
CA GLU A 39 2.62 -14.89 8.12
C GLU A 39 3.88 -14.03 7.95
N LEU A 40 4.76 -14.07 8.95
CA LEU A 40 5.99 -13.26 8.95
C LEU A 40 6.98 -13.68 7.86
N ASP A 41 6.91 -14.93 7.39
CA ASP A 41 7.79 -15.44 6.34
C ASP A 41 7.45 -14.83 4.97
N PHE A 42 6.16 -14.62 4.66
CA PHE A 42 5.74 -13.92 3.44
C PHE A 42 6.19 -12.46 3.42
N VAL A 43 6.34 -11.83 4.58
CA VAL A 43 6.91 -10.46 4.67
C VAL A 43 8.36 -10.44 4.17
N LEU A 44 9.13 -11.51 4.38
CA LEU A 44 10.50 -11.61 3.86
C LEU A 44 10.55 -11.80 2.34
N GLN A 45 9.51 -12.39 1.75
CA GLN A 45 9.39 -12.64 0.31
C GLN A 45 8.83 -11.43 -0.47
N LEU A 46 8.52 -10.32 0.20
CA LEU A 46 8.00 -9.13 -0.46
C LEU A 46 8.99 -8.57 -1.49
N THR A 47 8.49 -8.42 -2.71
CA THR A 47 9.24 -7.84 -3.82
C THR A 47 9.01 -6.33 -3.92
N THR A 48 9.96 -5.62 -4.54
CA THR A 48 9.83 -4.16 -4.75
C THR A 48 8.65 -3.83 -5.67
N GLN A 49 8.30 -4.74 -6.57
CA GLN A 49 7.17 -4.64 -7.48
C GLN A 49 5.85 -4.49 -6.70
N LYS A 50 5.57 -5.37 -5.71
CA LYS A 50 4.35 -5.28 -4.88
C LYS A 50 4.24 -3.90 -4.20
N LEU A 51 5.35 -3.31 -3.76
CA LEU A 51 5.36 -1.96 -3.18
C LEU A 51 5.06 -0.85 -4.21
N LEU A 52 5.65 -0.94 -5.41
CA LEU A 52 5.44 0.05 -6.48
C LEU A 52 4.00 0.03 -7.01
N GLU A 53 3.34 -1.13 -7.00
CA GLU A 53 1.94 -1.25 -7.42
C GLU A 53 0.94 -0.59 -6.48
N ARG A 54 1.32 -0.32 -5.22
CA ARG A 54 0.45 0.36 -4.24
C ARG A 54 0.54 1.89 -4.29
N ARG A 55 1.36 2.45 -5.18
CA ARG A 55 1.47 3.91 -5.37
C ARG A 55 0.21 4.46 -6.04
N LEU A 56 -0.21 5.66 -5.65
CA LEU A 56 -1.35 6.34 -6.26
C LEU A 56 -1.18 6.45 -7.78
N GLN A 57 0.03 6.73 -8.26
CA GLN A 57 0.36 6.79 -9.68
C GLN A 57 -0.01 5.51 -10.44
N THR A 58 0.36 4.33 -9.93
CA THR A 58 0.09 3.04 -10.57
C THR A 58 -1.36 2.64 -10.40
N LYS A 59 -1.98 2.97 -9.26
CA LYS A 59 -3.41 2.73 -9.03
C LYS A 59 -4.33 3.54 -9.95
N VAL A 60 -4.08 4.83 -10.11
CA VAL A 60 -4.83 5.71 -11.04
C VAL A 60 -4.74 5.19 -12.47
N TYR A 61 -3.56 4.71 -12.89
CA TYR A 61 -3.39 4.09 -14.20
C TYR A 61 -4.15 2.75 -14.32
N LYS A 62 -4.01 1.84 -13.35
CA LYS A 62 -4.70 0.54 -13.35
C LYS A 62 -6.23 0.67 -13.30
N GLN A 63 -6.76 1.75 -12.71
CA GLN A 63 -8.20 2.05 -12.68
C GLN A 63 -8.73 2.69 -13.96
N GLY A 64 -7.87 3.00 -14.94
CA GLY A 64 -8.28 3.56 -16.22
C GLY A 64 -8.55 5.07 -16.21
N LEU A 65 -8.33 5.76 -15.09
CA LEU A 65 -8.48 7.22 -14.98
C LEU A 65 -7.42 7.99 -15.79
N ALA A 66 -6.30 7.34 -16.10
CA ALA A 66 -5.22 7.91 -16.89
C ALA A 66 -4.80 6.96 -18.02
N LYS A 67 -4.48 7.54 -19.18
CA LYS A 67 -3.98 6.79 -20.36
C LYS A 67 -2.58 6.19 -20.19
N SER A 68 -1.75 6.74 -19.30
CA SER A 68 -0.38 6.28 -19.06
C SER A 68 0.07 6.59 -17.64
N ILE A 69 1.15 5.95 -17.18
CA ILE A 69 1.77 6.20 -15.87
C ILE A 69 2.28 7.64 -15.76
N HIS A 70 2.77 8.23 -16.86
CA HIS A 70 3.21 9.64 -16.90
C HIS A 70 2.02 10.60 -16.83
N HIS A 71 0.93 10.28 -17.54
CA HIS A 71 -0.30 11.05 -17.47
C HIS A 71 -0.90 11.04 -16.06
N ALA A 72 -0.95 9.88 -15.40
CA ALA A 72 -1.39 9.78 -14.00
C ALA A 72 -0.59 10.70 -13.07
N ARG A 73 0.74 10.77 -13.25
CA ARG A 73 1.60 11.64 -12.44
C ARG A 73 1.28 13.12 -12.62
N VAL A 74 0.99 13.54 -13.84
CA VAL A 74 0.63 14.93 -14.17
C VAL A 74 -0.72 15.27 -13.54
N LEU A 75 -1.74 14.41 -13.70
CA LEU A 75 -3.06 14.62 -13.12
C LEU A 75 -3.02 14.76 -11.59
N ILE A 76 -2.25 13.90 -10.92
CA ILE A 76 -2.05 13.96 -9.47
C ILE A 76 -1.39 15.29 -9.09
N LYS A 77 -0.28 15.67 -9.75
CA LYS A 77 0.44 16.90 -9.42
C LYS A 77 -0.38 18.17 -9.70
N GLN A 78 -1.28 18.12 -10.69
CA GLN A 78 -2.22 19.19 -11.03
C GLN A 78 -3.49 19.20 -10.15
N ARG A 79 -3.56 18.36 -9.11
CA ARG A 79 -4.67 18.32 -8.16
C ARG A 79 -6.02 17.89 -8.76
N HIS A 80 -6.00 17.11 -9.83
CA HIS A 80 -7.22 16.57 -10.45
C HIS A 80 -7.72 15.27 -9.82
N ILE A 81 -6.91 14.61 -9.00
CA ILE A 81 -7.25 13.32 -8.37
C ILE A 81 -7.51 13.52 -6.87
N ARG A 82 -8.58 12.92 -6.36
CA ARG A 82 -8.86 12.79 -4.93
C ARG A 82 -8.83 11.34 -4.48
N VAL A 83 -8.53 11.14 -3.21
CA VAL A 83 -8.67 9.87 -2.51
C VAL A 83 -9.67 10.08 -1.38
N GLY A 84 -10.86 9.50 -1.52
CA GLY A 84 -12.00 9.84 -0.67
C GLY A 84 -12.44 11.29 -0.92
N SER A 85 -12.47 12.09 0.14
CA SER A 85 -12.81 13.53 0.07
C SER A 85 -11.60 14.44 -0.13
N GLN A 86 -10.37 13.91 -0.01
CA GLN A 86 -9.16 14.73 -0.01
C GLN A 86 -8.44 14.70 -1.37
N VAL A 87 -8.08 15.87 -1.88
CA VAL A 87 -7.22 16.01 -3.05
C VAL A 87 -5.78 15.69 -2.67
N VAL A 88 -5.11 14.83 -3.44
CA VAL A 88 -3.75 14.37 -3.17
C VAL A 88 -2.85 14.76 -4.34
N ASP A 89 -1.74 15.47 -4.05
CA ASP A 89 -0.77 15.93 -5.06
C ASP A 89 0.53 15.11 -5.10
N VAL A 90 0.65 14.07 -4.27
CA VAL A 90 1.84 13.21 -4.18
C VAL A 90 1.63 11.87 -4.89
N ALA A 91 2.30 11.68 -6.03
CA ALA A 91 2.25 10.45 -6.82
C ALA A 91 2.77 9.19 -6.09
N GLY A 92 3.68 9.38 -5.12
CA GLY A 92 4.24 8.32 -4.27
C GLY A 92 3.36 7.89 -3.10
N PHE A 93 2.14 8.44 -2.98
CA PHE A 93 1.21 8.10 -1.91
C PHE A 93 0.85 6.61 -1.93
N GLY A 94 1.06 5.92 -0.80
CA GLY A 94 0.69 4.52 -0.65
C GLY A 94 -0.80 4.37 -0.39
N VAL A 95 -1.55 3.87 -1.37
CA VAL A 95 -3.00 3.73 -1.29
C VAL A 95 -3.37 2.55 -0.40
N ARG A 96 -4.19 2.80 0.62
CA ARG A 96 -4.78 1.75 1.48
C ARG A 96 -5.86 0.99 0.72
N THR A 97 -6.05 -0.29 1.04
CA THR A 97 -7.05 -1.14 0.37
C THR A 97 -8.47 -0.59 0.50
N SER A 98 -8.83 0.00 1.65
CA SER A 98 -10.13 0.63 1.86
C SER A 98 -10.33 1.91 1.05
N SER A 99 -9.28 2.69 0.86
CA SER A 99 -9.32 3.96 0.11
C SER A 99 -9.26 3.76 -1.40
N GLU A 100 -8.87 2.58 -1.87
CA GLU A 100 -8.69 2.28 -3.29
C GLU A 100 -9.97 2.46 -4.11
N LYS A 101 -11.13 2.09 -3.55
CA LYS A 101 -12.44 2.26 -4.20
C LYS A 101 -12.90 3.72 -4.30
N HIS A 102 -12.26 4.61 -3.56
CA HIS A 102 -12.64 6.01 -3.43
C HIS A 102 -11.68 6.94 -4.18
N ILE A 103 -10.93 6.41 -5.16
CA ILE A 103 -10.10 7.22 -6.04
C ILE A 103 -10.97 7.68 -7.19
N ASP A 104 -11.06 8.99 -7.36
CA ASP A 104 -11.86 9.59 -8.43
C ASP A 104 -11.31 10.98 -8.78
N PHE A 105 -11.86 11.61 -9.81
CA PHE A 105 -11.59 13.00 -10.10
C PHE A 105 -12.10 13.91 -8.99
N ALA A 106 -11.34 14.97 -8.73
CA ALA A 106 -11.75 16.03 -7.82
C ALA A 106 -12.94 16.79 -8.44
N VAL A 107 -14.05 16.83 -7.72
CA VAL A 107 -15.15 17.74 -8.02
C VAL A 107 -14.77 19.07 -7.38
N ASN A 108 -14.42 20.06 -8.20
CA ASN A 108 -14.19 21.43 -7.73
C ASN A 108 -15.49 22.07 -7.26
#